data_AF-A0A970BD51-F1
#
_entry.id   AF-A0A970BD51-F1
#
_cell.length_a   1.000
_cell.length_b   1.000
_cell.length_c   1.000
_cell.angle_alpha   90.00
_cell.angle_beta   90.00
_cell.angle_gamma   90.00
#
_symmetry.space_group_name_H-M   'P 1'
#
loop_
_entity.id
_entity.type
_entity.pdbx_description
1 polymer ?
#
loop_
_entity_poly.entity_id
_entity_poly.type
_entity_poly.pdbx_seq_one_letter_code
_entity_poly.pdbx_strand_id
1 'polypeptide(L)'
;MSEEAFNKELINLRADLIARACSLSSNIADAEDLTHDTLVKAMNFKEQFIEGTSLKAWTFTIMKHIFINNYRRDQHFKNLIKQADAEDISLLNAANSIELPADSDFLFNEIVESIHHLEEKYKLIFIDFLEGYKYKEISEKYNLPIGTIKSRIFYARKNIMEYLSKF
;
A
#
# COMPACT_ATOMS: atom_id res chain seq x y z
N MET A 1 21.05 -10.78 24.35
CA MET A 1 21.69 -9.72 23.52
C MET A 1 21.13 -8.35 23.89
N SER A 2 21.98 -7.35 24.14
CA SER A 2 21.53 -5.99 24.43
C SER A 2 20.92 -5.33 23.18
N GLU A 3 20.08 -4.31 23.37
CA GLU A 3 19.44 -3.59 22.27
C GLU A 3 20.45 -2.92 21.33
N GLU A 4 21.46 -2.27 21.90
CA GLU A 4 22.54 -1.66 21.12
C GLU A 4 23.32 -2.69 20.29
N ALA A 5 23.60 -3.87 20.86
CA ALA A 5 24.31 -4.93 20.14
C ALA A 5 23.50 -5.46 18.95
N PHE A 6 22.20 -5.71 19.16
CA PHE A 6 21.29 -6.15 18.10
C PHE A 6 21.18 -5.10 16.99
N ASN A 7 20.96 -3.83 17.34
CA ASN A 7 20.84 -2.75 16.36
C ASN A 7 22.12 -2.62 15.53
N LYS A 8 23.29 -2.76 16.16
CA LYS A 8 24.58 -2.72 15.46
C LYS A 8 24.75 -3.89 14.49
N GLU A 9 24.42 -5.11 14.91
CA GLU A 9 24.43 -6.28 14.01
C GLU A 9 23.46 -6.12 12.84
N LEU A 10 22.26 -5.60 13.11
CA LEU A 10 21.25 -5.35 12.09
C LEU A 10 21.69 -4.28 11.07
N ILE A 11 22.33 -3.20 11.53
CA ILE A 11 22.90 -2.15 10.65
C ILE A 11 24.01 -2.73 9.76
N ASN A 12 24.83 -3.65 10.29
CA ASN A 12 25.87 -4.30 9.49
C ASN A 12 25.29 -5.14 8.34
N LEU A 13 24.04 -5.62 8.47
CA LEU A 13 23.34 -6.33 7.40
C LEU A 13 22.79 -5.41 6.30
N ARG A 14 22.87 -4.08 6.44
CA ARG A 14 22.29 -3.13 5.46
C ARG A 14 22.79 -3.38 4.03
N ALA A 15 24.08 -3.67 3.85
CA ALA A 15 24.65 -3.93 2.52
C ALA A 15 24.10 -5.22 1.88
N ASP A 16 23.88 -6.25 2.69
CA ASP A 16 23.25 -7.50 2.24
C ASP A 16 21.76 -7.29 1.91
N LEU A 17 21.08 -6.49 2.73
CA LEU A 17 19.67 -6.18 2.56
C LEU A 17 19.43 -5.36 1.30
N ILE A 18 20.23 -4.32 1.03
CA ILE A 18 20.09 -3.53 -0.19
C ILE A 18 20.37 -4.37 -1.45
N ALA A 19 21.40 -5.23 -1.42
CA ALA A 19 21.67 -6.15 -2.53
C ALA A 19 20.47 -7.09 -2.79
N ARG A 20 19.86 -7.59 -1.72
CA ARG A 20 18.66 -8.44 -1.83
C ARG A 20 17.44 -7.63 -2.31
N ALA A 21 17.23 -6.43 -1.82
CA ALA A 21 16.12 -5.56 -2.20
C ALA A 21 16.22 -5.12 -3.67
N CYS A 22 17.42 -4.85 -4.18
CA CYS A 22 17.65 -4.57 -5.60
C CYS A 22 17.26 -5.75 -6.52
N SER A 23 17.39 -6.99 -6.04
CA SER A 23 16.92 -8.17 -6.80
C SER A 23 15.41 -8.37 -6.79
N LEU A 24 14.69 -7.67 -5.90
CA LEU A 24 13.23 -7.74 -5.76
C LEU A 24 12.54 -6.52 -6.39
N SER A 25 13.20 -5.36 -6.39
CA SER A 25 12.64 -4.08 -6.78
C SER A 25 13.02 -3.70 -8.21
N SER A 26 12.21 -2.86 -8.86
CA SER A 26 12.45 -2.48 -10.27
C SER A 26 13.38 -1.27 -10.41
N ASN A 27 13.56 -0.50 -9.34
CA ASN A 27 14.46 0.64 -9.28
C ASN A 27 15.22 0.68 -7.93
N ILE A 28 16.21 1.57 -7.83
CA ILE A 28 17.06 1.70 -6.64
C ILE A 28 16.31 2.33 -5.46
N ALA A 29 15.43 3.31 -5.70
CA ALA A 29 14.67 3.98 -4.66
C ALA A 29 13.76 3.00 -3.91
N ASP A 30 12.98 2.19 -4.63
CA ASP A 30 12.13 1.13 -4.08
C ASP A 30 12.95 0.13 -3.25
N ALA A 31 14.18 -0.18 -3.69
CA ALA A 31 15.07 -1.08 -2.97
C ALA A 31 15.59 -0.47 -1.66
N GLU A 32 15.89 0.84 -1.66
CA GLU A 32 16.28 1.58 -0.47
C GLU A 32 15.13 1.67 0.53
N ASP A 33 13.91 1.95 0.06
CA ASP A 33 12.69 1.99 0.88
C ASP A 33 12.39 0.62 1.50
N LEU A 34 12.41 -0.45 0.69
CA LEU A 34 12.21 -1.82 1.19
C LEU A 34 13.27 -2.20 2.23
N THR A 35 14.51 -1.76 2.04
CA THR A 35 15.60 -1.97 3.01
C THR A 35 15.34 -1.21 4.31
N HIS A 36 14.94 0.06 4.21
CA HIS A 36 14.63 0.90 5.36
C HIS A 36 13.47 0.33 6.18
N ASP A 37 12.35 0.03 5.54
CA ASP A 37 11.18 -0.58 6.17
C ASP A 37 11.53 -1.89 6.87
N THR A 38 12.39 -2.71 6.23
CA THR A 38 12.85 -3.97 6.83
C THR A 38 13.63 -3.72 8.12
N LEU A 39 14.56 -2.75 8.13
CA LEU A 39 15.38 -2.43 9.30
C LEU A 39 14.51 -1.91 10.45
N VAL A 40 13.61 -0.95 10.18
CA VAL A 40 12.68 -0.40 11.16
C VAL A 40 11.81 -1.51 11.76
N LYS A 41 11.28 -2.39 10.91
CA LYS A 41 10.41 -3.48 11.34
C LYS A 41 11.16 -4.53 12.15
N ALA A 42 12.40 -4.84 11.77
CA ALA A 42 13.26 -5.75 12.52
C ALA A 42 13.63 -5.20 13.90
N MET A 43 13.87 -3.88 14.03
CA MET A 43 14.06 -3.22 15.33
C MET A 43 12.81 -3.34 16.20
N ASN A 44 11.63 -3.06 15.65
CA ASN A 44 10.36 -3.15 16.37
C ASN A 44 10.01 -4.58 16.81
N PHE A 45 10.48 -5.59 16.08
CA PHE A 45 10.23 -7.01 16.39
C PHE A 45 11.42 -7.73 17.00
N LYS A 46 12.40 -7.00 17.53
CA LYS A 46 13.59 -7.57 18.18
C LYS A 46 13.25 -8.67 19.19
N GLU A 47 12.20 -8.49 20.00
CA GLU A 47 11.79 -9.47 21.03
C GLU A 47 11.36 -10.82 20.44
N GLN A 48 10.99 -10.87 19.16
CA GLN A 48 10.60 -12.09 18.46
C GLN A 48 11.81 -12.82 17.84
N PHE A 49 13.00 -12.21 17.88
CA PHE A 49 14.21 -12.86 17.39
C PHE A 49 14.70 -13.91 18.39
N ILE A 50 14.89 -15.14 17.91
CA ILE A 50 15.39 -16.25 18.73
C ILE A 50 16.92 -16.27 18.65
N GLU A 51 17.57 -15.99 19.78
CA GLU A 51 19.03 -16.04 19.88
C GLU A 51 19.58 -17.43 19.48
N GLY A 52 20.68 -17.44 18.72
CA GLY A 52 21.26 -18.65 18.15
C GLY A 52 20.73 -19.01 16.75
N THR A 53 19.69 -18.31 16.27
CA THR A 53 19.26 -18.40 14.86
C THR A 53 19.94 -17.33 13.99
N SER A 54 19.90 -17.49 12.66
CA SER A 54 20.53 -16.53 11.74
C SER A 54 19.72 -15.23 11.66
N LEU A 55 20.29 -14.15 12.19
CA LEU A 55 19.72 -12.80 12.08
C LEU A 55 19.48 -12.42 10.62
N LYS A 56 20.42 -12.73 9.73
CA LYS A 56 20.31 -12.48 8.28
C LYS A 56 19.08 -13.17 7.68
N ALA A 57 18.89 -14.46 7.98
CA ALA A 57 17.75 -15.21 7.45
C ALA A 57 16.40 -14.70 8.01
N TRP A 58 16.37 -14.34 9.28
CA TRP A 58 15.18 -13.76 9.92
C TRP A 58 14.82 -12.40 9.30
N THR A 59 15.79 -11.50 9.13
CA THR A 59 15.57 -10.19 8.51
C THR A 59 15.18 -10.31 7.04
N PHE A 60 15.71 -11.28 6.29
CA PHE A 60 15.26 -11.57 4.93
C PHE A 60 13.81 -12.08 4.87
N THR A 61 13.35 -12.78 5.91
CA THR A 61 11.95 -13.20 6.02
C THR A 61 11.03 -12.01 6.20
N ILE A 62 11.42 -11.06 7.06
CA ILE A 62 10.70 -9.78 7.24
C ILE A 62 10.62 -9.02 5.91
N MET A 63 11.76 -8.86 5.22
CA MET A 63 11.83 -8.19 3.92
C MET A 63 10.88 -8.83 2.90
N LYS A 64 10.88 -10.17 2.81
CA LYS A 64 9.99 -10.90 1.89
C LYS A 64 8.52 -10.64 2.21
N HIS A 65 8.15 -10.59 3.49
CA HIS A 65 6.77 -10.27 3.88
C HIS A 65 6.38 -8.85 3.50
N ILE A 66 7.25 -7.86 3.73
CA ILE A 66 7.02 -6.46 3.33
C ILE A 66 6.86 -6.39 1.81
N PHE A 67 7.79 -6.96 1.04
CA PHE A 67 7.76 -6.97 -0.41
C PHE A 67 6.48 -7.60 -0.96
N ILE A 68 6.08 -8.78 -0.47
CA ILE A 68 4.85 -9.44 -0.92
C ILE A 68 3.62 -8.59 -0.59
N ASN A 69 3.58 -7.96 0.58
CA ASN A 69 2.45 -7.12 0.97
C ASN A 69 2.37 -5.86 0.11
N ASN A 70 3.49 -5.20 -0.16
CA ASN A 70 3.56 -4.03 -1.03
C ASN A 70 3.18 -4.42 -2.47
N TYR A 71 3.75 -5.50 -3.01
CA TYR A 71 3.39 -6.00 -4.34
C TYR A 71 1.90 -6.35 -4.46
N ARG A 72 1.31 -6.98 -3.43
CA ARG A 72 -0.13 -7.26 -3.40
C ARG A 72 -0.96 -5.99 -3.39
N ARG A 73 -0.53 -4.95 -2.66
CA ARG A 73 -1.15 -3.63 -2.66
C ARG A 73 -1.07 -2.96 -4.03
N ASP A 74 0.08 -3.01 -4.68
CA ASP A 74 0.29 -2.41 -6.01
C ASP A 74 -0.49 -3.13 -7.10
N GLN A 75 -0.51 -4.46 -7.08
CA GLN A 75 -1.32 -5.25 -8.03
C GLN A 75 -2.81 -5.06 -7.78
N HIS A 76 -3.23 -4.95 -6.52
CA HIS A 76 -4.60 -4.58 -6.21
C HIS A 76 -4.91 -3.20 -6.80
N PHE A 77 -4.10 -2.18 -6.51
CA PHE A 77 -4.26 -0.82 -7.04
C PHE A 77 -4.29 -0.78 -8.59
N LYS A 78 -3.40 -1.50 -9.27
CA LYS A 78 -3.39 -1.63 -10.73
C LYS A 78 -4.63 -2.35 -11.27
N ASN A 79 -5.08 -3.41 -10.61
CA ASN A 79 -6.31 -4.11 -10.98
C ASN A 79 -7.55 -3.28 -10.69
N LEU A 80 -7.54 -2.44 -9.66
CA LEU A 80 -8.59 -1.50 -9.35
C LEU A 80 -8.73 -0.41 -10.41
N ILE A 81 -7.61 0.09 -10.95
CA ILE A 81 -7.60 1.01 -12.09
C ILE A 81 -8.11 0.29 -13.35
N LYS A 82 -7.61 -0.91 -13.65
CA LYS A 82 -8.06 -1.68 -14.81
C LYS A 82 -9.51 -2.15 -14.75
N GLN A 83 -10.03 -2.45 -13.56
CA GLN A 83 -11.44 -2.79 -13.36
C GLN A 83 -12.33 -1.55 -13.38
N ALA A 84 -11.82 -0.38 -12.94
CA ALA A 84 -12.48 0.89 -13.24
C ALA A 84 -12.60 1.02 -14.76
N ASP A 85 -11.50 0.92 -15.52
CA ASP A 85 -11.55 1.01 -17.00
C ASP A 85 -12.46 -0.04 -17.67
N ALA A 86 -12.50 -1.29 -17.17
CA ALA A 86 -13.25 -2.38 -17.81
C ALA A 86 -14.74 -2.45 -17.42
N GLU A 87 -15.13 -2.11 -16.18
CA GLU A 87 -16.54 -1.99 -15.80
C GLU A 87 -17.13 -0.62 -16.21
N ASP A 88 -16.28 0.39 -16.40
CA ASP A 88 -16.68 1.70 -16.93
C ASP A 88 -16.90 1.72 -18.44
N ILE A 89 -16.38 0.81 -19.28
CA ILE A 89 -16.67 0.83 -20.73
C ILE A 89 -18.18 0.72 -21.05
N SER A 90 -18.99 0.11 -20.18
CA SER A 90 -20.45 0.05 -20.41
C SER A 90 -21.21 1.30 -19.97
N LEU A 91 -20.61 2.19 -19.16
CA LEU A 91 -21.29 3.38 -18.57
C LEU A 91 -20.56 4.71 -18.84
N LEU A 92 -19.28 4.67 -19.19
CA LEU A 92 -18.35 5.78 -19.44
C LEU A 92 -18.24 6.14 -20.92
N ASN A 93 -19.11 5.61 -21.78
CA ASN A 93 -19.35 6.23 -23.09
C ASN A 93 -19.96 7.64 -22.98
N ALA A 94 -20.30 8.11 -21.76
CA ALA A 94 -20.82 9.45 -21.51
C ALA A 94 -19.77 10.48 -21.01
N ALA A 95 -18.55 10.08 -20.64
CA ALA A 95 -17.61 10.96 -19.93
C ALA A 95 -16.15 10.91 -20.46
N ASN A 96 -15.97 10.67 -21.76
CA ASN A 96 -14.67 10.79 -22.41
C ASN A 96 -14.23 12.26 -22.48
N SER A 97 -13.34 12.70 -21.58
CA SER A 97 -12.24 13.67 -21.85
C SER A 97 -11.68 14.27 -20.56
N ILE A 98 -10.82 13.57 -19.83
CA ILE A 98 -9.89 14.26 -18.91
C ILE A 98 -8.52 13.61 -19.07
N GLU A 99 -7.63 14.32 -19.76
CA GLU A 99 -6.20 14.02 -19.79
C GLU A 99 -5.62 14.34 -18.40
N LEU A 100 -5.07 13.33 -17.71
CA LEU A 100 -4.44 13.51 -16.40
C LEU A 100 -2.97 13.94 -16.57
N PRO A 101 -2.48 14.95 -15.82
CA PRO A 101 -1.09 15.43 -15.93
C PRO A 101 -0.05 14.47 -15.31
N ALA A 102 1.20 14.63 -15.75
CA ALA A 102 2.31 13.69 -15.58
C ALA A 102 3.16 13.83 -14.29
N ASP A 103 2.72 14.60 -13.28
CA ASP A 103 3.47 14.75 -12.02
C ASP A 103 2.89 13.88 -10.89
N SER A 104 3.54 12.75 -10.63
CA SER A 104 3.08 11.70 -9.69
C SER A 104 2.96 12.18 -8.24
N ASP A 105 3.89 13.03 -7.80
CA ASP A 105 4.03 13.39 -6.38
C ASP A 105 3.02 14.48 -5.98
N PHE A 106 2.74 15.40 -6.90
CA PHE A 106 1.67 16.39 -6.73
C PHE A 106 0.30 15.69 -6.70
N LEU A 107 0.07 14.78 -7.65
CA LEU A 107 -1.17 14.01 -7.73
C LEU A 107 -1.41 13.14 -6.49
N PHE A 108 -0.35 12.57 -5.90
CA PHE A 108 -0.47 11.78 -4.68
C PHE A 108 -0.96 12.60 -3.49
N ASN A 109 -0.39 13.79 -3.28
CA ASN A 109 -0.80 14.67 -2.18
C ASN A 109 -2.26 15.14 -2.33
N GLU A 110 -2.68 15.48 -3.55
CA GLU A 110 -4.07 15.85 -3.86
C GLU A 110 -5.05 14.69 -3.65
N ILE A 111 -4.66 13.46 -4.03
CA ILE A 111 -5.44 12.26 -3.75
C ILE A 111 -5.59 12.07 -2.23
N VAL A 112 -4.51 12.20 -1.47
CA VAL A 112 -4.55 12.06 -0.01
C VAL A 112 -5.48 13.12 0.60
N GLU A 113 -5.36 14.38 0.20
CA GLU A 113 -6.22 15.46 0.67
C GLU A 113 -7.70 15.22 0.32
N SER A 114 -7.99 14.77 -0.89
CA SER A 114 -9.35 14.44 -1.30
C SER A 114 -9.97 13.31 -0.45
N ILE A 115 -9.17 12.33 -0.01
CA ILE A 115 -9.62 11.27 0.92
C ILE A 115 -9.94 11.86 2.30
N HIS A 116 -9.22 12.91 2.74
CA HIS A 116 -9.54 13.60 3.98
C HIS A 116 -10.87 14.34 3.93
N HIS A 117 -11.29 14.79 2.74
CA HIS A 117 -12.57 15.47 2.52
C HIS A 117 -13.78 14.54 2.33
N LEU A 118 -13.57 13.22 2.22
CA LEU A 118 -14.66 12.26 2.16
C LEU A 118 -15.45 12.22 3.48
N GLU A 119 -16.77 12.06 3.38
CA GLU A 119 -17.58 11.73 4.55
C GLU A 119 -17.04 10.47 5.23
N GLU A 120 -17.04 10.47 6.57
CA GLU A 120 -16.42 9.42 7.39
C GLU A 120 -16.91 8.00 7.04
N LYS A 121 -18.20 7.88 6.68
CA LYS A 121 -18.84 6.63 6.27
C LYS A 121 -18.27 6.03 4.97
N TYR A 122 -17.70 6.86 4.10
CA TYR A 122 -17.01 6.45 2.87
C TYR A 122 -15.51 6.31 3.10
N LYS A 123 -14.93 7.26 3.84
CA LYS A 123 -13.50 7.32 4.14
C LYS A 123 -13.00 6.04 4.81
N LEU A 124 -13.65 5.58 5.88
CA LEU A 124 -13.19 4.40 6.63
C LEU A 124 -13.20 3.13 5.78
N ILE A 125 -14.28 2.91 5.03
CA ILE A 125 -14.42 1.76 4.13
C ILE A 125 -13.42 1.85 2.96
N PHE A 126 -13.16 3.05 2.47
CA PHE A 126 -12.18 3.27 1.41
C PHE A 126 -10.74 3.07 1.88
N ILE A 127 -10.40 3.47 3.11
CA ILE A 127 -9.09 3.21 3.73
C ILE A 127 -8.87 1.71 3.89
N ASP A 128 -9.81 0.97 4.47
CA ASP A 128 -9.69 -0.49 4.59
C ASP A 128 -9.52 -1.17 3.23
N PHE A 129 -10.22 -0.66 2.22
CA PHE A 129 -10.07 -1.15 0.86
C PHE A 129 -8.67 -0.85 0.27
N LEU A 130 -8.10 0.32 0.56
CA LEU A 130 -6.72 0.68 0.17
C LEU A 130 -5.67 -0.14 0.94
N GLU A 131 -5.93 -0.49 2.19
CA GLU A 131 -5.09 -1.38 3.00
C GLU A 131 -5.07 -2.83 2.49
N GLY A 132 -5.99 -3.17 1.58
CA GLY A 132 -6.03 -4.45 0.87
C GLY A 132 -7.03 -5.46 1.43
N TYR A 133 -7.98 -5.02 2.27
CA TYR A 133 -9.07 -5.87 2.73
C TYR A 133 -10.02 -6.20 1.58
N LYS A 134 -10.48 -7.46 1.53
CA LYS A 134 -11.49 -7.90 0.55
C LYS A 134 -12.86 -7.34 0.90
N TYR A 135 -13.72 -7.19 -0.10
CA TYR A 135 -15.12 -6.76 0.10
C TYR A 135 -15.86 -7.53 1.19
N LYS A 136 -15.60 -8.84 1.30
CA LYS A 136 -16.19 -9.71 2.32
C LYS A 136 -15.66 -9.39 3.73
N GLU A 137 -14.37 -9.17 3.87
CA GLU A 137 -13.73 -8.84 5.16
C GLU A 137 -14.19 -7.47 5.66
N ILE A 138 -14.34 -6.50 4.76
CA ILE A 138 -14.89 -5.16 5.06
C ILE A 138 -16.39 -5.26 5.42
N SER A 139 -17.15 -6.07 4.66
CA SER A 139 -18.56 -6.33 4.92
C SER A 139 -18.78 -6.92 6.32
N GLU A 140 -17.94 -7.88 6.71
CA GLU A 140 -17.95 -8.48 8.06
C GLU A 140 -17.52 -7.48 9.13
N LYS A 141 -16.45 -6.70 8.88
CA LYS A 141 -15.91 -5.69 9.83
C LYS A 141 -16.93 -4.59 10.16
N TYR A 142 -17.68 -4.11 9.17
CA TYR A 142 -18.67 -3.04 9.36
C TYR A 142 -20.11 -3.55 9.51
N ASN A 143 -20.34 -4.86 9.44
CA ASN A 143 -21.66 -5.48 9.43
C ASN A 143 -22.61 -4.87 8.39
N LEU A 144 -22.09 -4.66 7.17
CA LEU A 144 -22.83 -4.06 6.05
C LEU A 144 -22.89 -5.05 4.89
N PRO A 145 -23.98 -5.05 4.08
CA PRO A 145 -24.03 -5.87 2.87
C PRO A 145 -22.88 -5.54 1.90
N ILE A 146 -22.36 -6.55 1.21
CA ILE A 146 -21.31 -6.39 0.19
C ILE A 146 -21.71 -5.35 -0.87
N GLY A 147 -22.99 -5.29 -1.25
CA GLY A 147 -23.51 -4.28 -2.18
C GLY A 147 -23.33 -2.85 -1.66
N THR A 148 -23.51 -2.63 -0.35
CA THR A 148 -23.31 -1.34 0.31
C THR A 148 -21.82 -0.98 0.39
N ILE A 149 -20.94 -1.96 0.62
CA ILE A 149 -19.49 -1.73 0.57
C ILE A 149 -19.07 -1.28 -0.83
N LYS A 150 -19.52 -1.99 -1.87
CA LYS A 150 -19.25 -1.63 -3.27
C LYS A 150 -19.74 -0.22 -3.61
N SER A 151 -20.98 0.12 -3.24
CA SER A 151 -21.52 1.45 -3.52
C SER A 151 -20.74 2.55 -2.77
N ARG A 152 -20.33 2.30 -1.52
CA ARG A 152 -19.56 3.28 -0.74
C ARG A 152 -18.16 3.51 -1.31
N ILE A 153 -17.49 2.46 -1.80
CA ILE A 153 -16.20 2.59 -2.51
C ILE A 153 -16.38 3.35 -3.82
N PHE A 154 -17.45 3.08 -4.56
CA PHE A 154 -17.78 3.83 -5.78
C PHE A 154 -17.99 5.33 -5.49
N TYR A 155 -18.79 5.67 -4.49
CA TYR A 155 -19.00 7.08 -4.12
C TYR A 155 -17.71 7.73 -3.61
N ALA A 156 -16.86 7.02 -2.88
CA ALA A 156 -15.55 7.52 -2.48
C ALA A 156 -14.70 7.91 -3.71
N ARG A 157 -14.60 7.01 -4.70
CA ARG A 157 -13.87 7.26 -5.94
C ARG A 157 -14.44 8.43 -6.74
N LYS A 158 -15.76 8.48 -6.89
CA LYS A 158 -16.44 9.57 -7.61
C LYS A 158 -16.15 10.93 -6.97
N ASN A 159 -16.23 11.02 -5.65
CA ASN A 159 -15.92 12.26 -4.93
C ASN A 159 -14.44 12.67 -5.08
N ILE A 160 -13.52 11.68 -5.04
CA ILE A 160 -12.09 11.93 -5.28
C ILE A 160 -11.89 12.46 -6.71
N MET A 161 -12.50 11.83 -7.72
CA MET A 161 -12.42 12.28 -9.11
C MET A 161 -13.00 13.70 -9.30
N GLU A 162 -14.15 14.00 -8.69
CA GLU A 162 -14.74 15.35 -8.74
C GLU A 162 -13.89 16.39 -8.01
N TYR A 163 -13.15 16.00 -6.98
CA TYR A 163 -12.20 16.87 -6.29
C TYR A 163 -11.01 17.17 -7.19
N LEU A 164 -10.44 16.14 -7.83
CA LEU A 164 -9.29 16.27 -8.72
C LEU A 164 -9.64 17.00 -10.02
N SER A 165 -10.88 16.90 -10.52
CA SER A 165 -11.32 17.61 -11.73
C SER A 165 -11.56 19.11 -11.54
N LYS A 166 -11.47 19.61 -10.30
CA LYS A 166 -11.57 21.07 -10.02
C LYS A 166 -10.23 21.79 -10.23
N PHE A 167 -9.17 21.05 -10.49
CA PHE A 167 -7.84 21.54 -10.83
C PHE A 167 -7.56 21.26 -12.31
#